data_AF-A0A6A8AGG6-F1
#
_entry.id   AF-A0A6A8AGG6-F1
#
_cell.length_a   1.000
_cell.length_b   1.000
_cell.length_c   1.000
_cell.angle_alpha   90.00
_cell.angle_beta   90.00
_cell.angle_gamma   90.00
#
_symmetry.space_group_name_H-M   'P 1'
#
loop_
_entity.id
_entity.type
_entity.pdbx_description
1 polymer ?
#
loop_
_entity_poly.entity_id
_entity_poly.type
_entity_poly.pdbx_seq_one_letter_code
_entity_poly.pdbx_strand_id
1 'polypeptide(L)'
;EGRIFGNIPIDLELRLSVEDSPNSGGSTIDAIRVCKLALDRGIAGPLIEISAYTMKHPPIQYPDEEARELLERFIRGDREVIEDSFGEISVTG
;
A
#
# COMPACT_ATOMS: atom_id res chain seq x y z
N GLU A 1 11.80 -14.11 20.00
CA GLU A 1 12.79 -13.82 21.06
C GLU A 1 13.21 -12.36 20.95
N GLY A 2 13.14 -11.61 22.05
CA GLY A 2 13.51 -10.21 22.12
C GLY A 2 14.26 -9.89 23.41
N ARG A 3 14.66 -8.64 23.60
CA ARG A 3 15.28 -8.18 24.85
C ARG A 3 14.62 -6.88 25.31
N ILE A 4 14.35 -6.78 26.60
CA ILE A 4 13.80 -5.57 27.24
C ILE A 4 14.89 -4.79 27.98
N PHE A 5 14.48 -3.70 28.65
CA PHE A 5 15.36 -2.90 29.50
C PHE A 5 16.20 -3.77 30.45
N GLY A 6 17.47 -3.42 30.60
CA GLY A 6 18.41 -4.22 31.39
C GLY A 6 18.88 -5.51 30.69
N ASN A 7 18.68 -5.61 29.37
CA ASN A 7 19.15 -6.74 28.55
C ASN A 7 18.52 -8.09 28.91
N ILE A 8 17.33 -8.07 29.54
CA ILE A 8 16.60 -9.26 29.98
C ILE A 8 15.92 -9.92 28.77
N PRO A 9 16.12 -11.23 28.52
CA PRO A 9 15.49 -11.93 27.42
C PRO A 9 13.98 -12.05 27.64
N ILE A 10 13.21 -11.95 26.55
CA ILE A 10 11.77 -12.19 26.54
C ILE A 10 11.38 -13.13 25.39
N ASP A 11 10.37 -13.94 25.64
CA ASP A 11 9.81 -14.87 24.67
C ASP A 11 8.32 -14.59 24.47
N LEU A 12 7.86 -14.72 23.22
CA LEU A 12 6.47 -14.55 22.81
C LEU A 12 6.09 -15.72 21.91
N GLU A 13 5.06 -16.46 22.29
CA GLU A 13 4.46 -17.50 21.47
C GLU A 13 3.03 -17.08 21.10
N LEU A 14 2.71 -17.12 19.81
CA LEU A 14 1.43 -16.63 19.29
C LEU A 14 0.91 -17.61 18.24
N ARG A 15 -0.36 -18.01 18.35
CA ARG A 15 -1.04 -18.89 17.40
C ARG A 15 -2.21 -18.15 16.76
N LEU A 16 -2.15 -17.96 15.45
CA LEU A 16 -3.20 -17.35 14.64
C LEU A 16 -3.76 -18.38 13.65
N SER A 17 -5.09 -18.45 13.53
CA SER A 17 -5.79 -19.28 12.54
C SER A 17 -6.69 -18.38 11.72
N VAL A 18 -6.40 -18.28 10.42
CA VAL A 18 -7.16 -17.48 9.45
C VAL A 18 -7.37 -18.29 8.18
N GLU A 19 -8.44 -17.98 7.46
CA GLU A 19 -8.67 -18.49 6.12
C GLU A 19 -8.03 -17.51 5.10
N ASP A 20 -7.11 -17.99 4.27
CA ASP A 20 -6.24 -17.15 3.43
C ASP A 20 -7.02 -16.40 2.32
N SER A 21 -8.02 -17.05 1.72
CA SER A 21 -8.89 -16.49 0.68
C SER A 21 -9.64 -15.22 1.13
N PRO A 22 -10.45 -15.24 2.20
CA PRO A 22 -11.14 -14.04 2.67
C PRO A 22 -10.20 -13.02 3.30
N ASN A 23 -9.06 -13.44 3.87
CA ASN A 23 -8.08 -12.51 4.46
C ASN A 23 -7.48 -11.53 3.44
N SER A 24 -7.42 -11.93 2.16
CA SER A 24 -6.91 -11.09 1.06
C SER A 24 -8.02 -10.47 0.19
N GLY A 25 -9.28 -10.88 0.41
CA GLY A 25 -10.42 -10.45 -0.39
C GLY A 25 -10.68 -8.95 -0.30
N GLY A 26 -10.63 -8.38 0.91
CA GLY A 26 -10.81 -6.93 1.12
C GLY A 26 -9.78 -6.11 0.34
N SER A 27 -8.49 -6.44 0.49
CA SER A 27 -7.39 -5.77 -0.21
C SER A 27 -7.54 -5.85 -1.73
N THR A 28 -8.00 -7.00 -2.25
CA THR A 28 -8.22 -7.19 -3.69
C THR A 28 -9.36 -6.31 -4.22
N ILE A 29 -10.48 -6.21 -3.47
CA ILE A 29 -11.61 -5.36 -3.85
C ILE A 29 -11.19 -3.90 -3.94
N ASP A 30 -10.45 -3.42 -2.94
CA ASP A 30 -9.98 -2.03 -2.92
C ASP A 30 -9.00 -1.76 -4.08
N ALA A 31 -8.08 -2.69 -4.36
CA ALA A 31 -7.18 -2.59 -5.51
C ALA A 31 -7.94 -2.44 -6.84
N ILE A 32 -8.98 -3.25 -7.08
CA ILE A 32 -9.78 -3.17 -8.31
C ILE A 32 -10.50 -1.82 -8.42
N ARG A 33 -11.07 -1.32 -7.32
CA ARG A 33 -11.79 -0.04 -7.31
C ARG A 33 -10.87 1.15 -7.61
N VAL A 34 -9.66 1.11 -7.06
CA VAL A 34 -8.65 2.15 -7.31
C VAL A 34 -8.12 2.07 -8.74
N CYS A 35 -7.92 0.86 -9.30
CA CYS A 35 -7.62 0.70 -10.71
C CYS A 35 -8.72 1.31 -11.60
N LYS A 36 -10.00 1.10 -11.26
CA LYS A 36 -11.10 1.72 -12.01
C LYS A 36 -11.08 3.24 -11.90
N LEU A 37 -10.82 3.79 -10.71
CA LEU A 37 -10.67 5.22 -10.50
C LEU A 37 -9.51 5.81 -11.32
N ALA A 38 -8.37 5.13 -11.39
CA ALA A 38 -7.24 5.53 -12.21
C ALA A 38 -7.59 5.54 -13.70
N LEU A 39 -8.28 4.50 -14.18
CA LEU A 39 -8.77 4.43 -15.56
C LEU A 39 -9.72 5.59 -15.89
N ASP A 40 -10.63 5.93 -14.97
CA ASP A 40 -11.56 7.06 -15.14
C ASP A 40 -10.86 8.42 -15.17
N ARG A 41 -9.66 8.49 -14.58
CA ARG A 41 -8.79 9.66 -14.58
C ARG A 41 -7.73 9.65 -15.69
N GLY A 42 -7.76 8.64 -16.58
CA GLY A 42 -6.76 8.51 -17.65
C GLY A 42 -5.34 8.23 -17.15
N ILE A 43 -5.17 7.78 -15.90
CA ILE A 43 -3.87 7.46 -15.31
C ILE A 43 -3.46 6.06 -15.77
N ALA A 44 -2.25 5.96 -16.30
CA ALA A 44 -1.64 4.72 -16.75
C ALA A 44 -0.35 4.43 -15.95
N GLY A 45 0.09 3.18 -16.00
CA GLY A 45 1.29 2.73 -15.30
C GLY A 45 1.00 2.16 -13.90
N PRO A 46 2.06 1.84 -13.13
CA PRO A 46 1.93 1.29 -11.80
C PRO A 46 1.27 2.31 -10.84
N LEU A 47 0.21 1.88 -10.14
CA LEU A 47 -0.43 2.68 -9.09
C LEU A 47 0.31 2.44 -7.77
N ILE A 48 1.26 3.31 -7.45
CA ILE A 48 2.19 3.15 -6.33
C ILE A 48 1.46 3.12 -4.99
N GLU A 49 0.47 3.98 -4.82
CA GLU A 49 -0.24 4.22 -3.56
C GLU A 49 -1.02 2.97 -3.11
N ILE A 50 -1.82 2.40 -4.02
CA ILE A 50 -2.58 1.17 -3.73
C ILE A 50 -1.68 -0.06 -3.68
N SER A 51 -0.60 -0.09 -4.46
CA SER A 51 0.37 -1.18 -4.42
C SER A 51 1.07 -1.21 -3.07
N ALA A 52 1.57 -0.07 -2.60
CA ALA A 52 2.22 0.06 -1.30
C ALA A 52 1.30 -0.33 -0.14
N TYR A 53 0.00 -0.05 -0.24
CA TYR A 53 -0.96 -0.33 0.83
C TYR A 53 -1.46 -1.79 0.86
N THR A 54 -1.50 -2.50 -0.29
CA THR A 54 -2.18 -3.80 -0.38
C THR A 54 -1.28 -4.96 -0.80
N MET A 55 -0.08 -4.71 -1.31
CA MET A 55 0.81 -5.74 -1.87
C MET A 55 1.98 -6.02 -0.95
N LYS A 56 2.38 -7.29 -0.84
CA LYS A 56 3.57 -7.70 -0.05
C LYS A 56 4.89 -7.18 -0.64
N HIS A 57 4.94 -6.98 -1.95
CA HIS A 57 6.13 -6.55 -2.69
C HIS A 57 5.74 -5.41 -3.66
N PRO A 58 5.47 -4.21 -3.14
CA PRO A 58 5.14 -3.06 -3.98
C PRO A 58 6.38 -2.58 -4.76
N PRO A 59 6.20 -1.85 -5.87
CA PRO A 59 7.31 -1.23 -6.60
C PRO A 59 8.13 -0.26 -5.74
N ILE A 60 7.46 0.45 -4.82
CA ILE A 60 8.08 1.34 -3.82
C ILE A 60 7.52 0.95 -2.45
N GLN A 61 8.42 0.71 -1.51
CA GLN A 61 8.08 0.32 -0.13
C GLN A 61 7.85 1.57 0.72
N TYR A 62 6.70 1.64 1.38
CA TYR A 62 6.35 2.67 2.34
C TYR A 62 5.94 2.01 3.67
N PRO A 63 6.11 2.68 4.81
CA PRO A 63 5.42 2.31 6.04
C PRO A 63 3.90 2.28 5.83
N ASP A 64 3.20 1.31 6.44
CA ASP A 64 1.76 1.09 6.23
C ASP A 64 0.90 2.35 6.43
N GLU A 65 1.24 3.18 7.44
CA GLU A 65 0.52 4.43 7.73
C GLU A 65 0.71 5.47 6.62
N GLU A 66 1.93 5.60 6.09
CA GLU A 66 2.22 6.50 4.97
C GLU A 66 1.56 6.01 3.68
N ALA A 67 1.60 4.70 3.41
CA ALA A 67 0.92 4.10 2.26
C ALA A 67 -0.60 4.35 2.30
N ARG A 68 -1.22 4.27 3.49
CA ARG A 68 -2.63 4.61 3.69
C ARG A 68 -2.91 6.07 3.37
N GLU A 69 -2.08 6.99 3.85
CA GLU A 69 -2.24 8.43 3.62
C GLU A 69 -2.10 8.78 2.14
N LEU A 70 -1.09 8.23 1.46
CA LEU A 70 -0.91 8.36 0.01
C LEU A 70 -2.14 7.87 -0.75
N LEU A 71 -2.67 6.70 -0.37
CA LEU A 71 -3.88 6.15 -0.99
C LEU A 71 -5.11 7.03 -0.75
N GLU A 72 -5.30 7.55 0.47
CA GLU A 72 -6.42 8.45 0.77
C GLU A 72 -6.36 9.73 -0.07
N ARG A 73 -5.16 10.31 -0.20
CA ARG A 73 -4.93 11.50 -1.03
C ARG A 73 -5.20 11.23 -2.50
N PHE A 74 -4.73 10.08 -3.01
CA PHE A 74 -5.05 9.61 -4.35
C PHE A 74 -6.56 9.53 -4.53
N ILE A 75 -7.29 8.87 -3.63
CA ILE A 75 -8.75 8.72 -3.73
C ILE A 75 -9.46 10.08 -3.73
N ARG A 76 -9.05 11.01 -2.85
CA ARG A 76 -9.60 12.37 -2.78
C ARG A 76 -9.34 13.20 -4.04
N GLY A 77 -8.33 12.82 -4.83
CA GLY A 77 -7.89 13.60 -5.99
C GLY A 77 -7.05 14.81 -5.58
N ASP A 78 -6.45 14.76 -4.39
CA ASP A 78 -5.48 15.76 -3.94
C ASP A 78 -4.26 15.64 -4.87
N ARG A 79 -4.00 16.67 -5.66
CA ARG A 79 -2.90 16.65 -6.65
C ARG A 79 -1.57 16.54 -5.92
N GLU A 80 -0.87 15.44 -6.12
CA GLU A 80 0.58 15.40 -5.93
C GLU A 80 1.22 14.60 -7.06
N VAL A 81 2.19 15.22 -7.71
CA VAL A 81 3.02 14.58 -8.73
C VAL A 81 4.03 13.73 -7.97
N ILE A 82 3.87 12.42 -8.02
CA ILE A 82 4.92 11.51 -7.57
C ILE A 82 5.89 11.39 -8.75
N GLU A 83 6.99 12.14 -8.71
CA GLU A 83 8.12 11.91 -9.61
C GLU A 83 8.72 10.53 -9.27
N ASP A 84 8.70 9.61 -10.24
CA ASP A 84 9.38 8.33 -10.11
C ASP A 84 10.79 8.40 -10.75
N SER A 85 11.68 7.53 -10.27
CA SER A 85 13.07 7.41 -10.71
C SER A 85 13.24 6.78 -12.10
N PHE A 86 12.17 6.49 -12.83
CA PHE A 86 12.13 5.91 -14.17
C PHE A 86 11.82 6.92 -15.29
N GLY A 87 11.58 8.18 -14.95
CA GLY A 87 11.39 9.25 -15.93
C GLY A 87 9.97 9.29 -16.48
N GLU A 88 9.27 10.37 -16.11
CA GLU A 88 7.97 10.82 -16.61
C GLU A 88 6.80 9.82 -16.55
N ILE A 89 5.86 10.09 -15.63
CA ILE A 89 4.44 10.04 -15.99
C ILE A 89 3.83 11.41 -15.66
N SER A 90 3.81 12.28 -16.66
CA SER A 90 2.94 13.45 -16.68
C SER A 90 1.48 12.98 -16.68
N VAL A 91 0.66 13.47 -15.75
CA VAL A 91 -0.79 13.44 -15.92
C VAL A 91 -1.28 14.87 -16.16
N THR A 92 -1.22 15.28 -17.42
CA THR A 92 -2.00 16.41 -17.96
C THR A 92 -3.38 15.92 -18.38
N GLY A 93 -4.44 16.65 -18.01
CA GLY A 93 -5.78 16.57 -18.60
C GLY A 93 -6.85 16.12 -17.64
#